data_AF-A0A4R4T1V6-F1
#
_entry.id   AF-A0A4R4T1V6-F1
#
_cell.length_a   1.000
_cell.length_b   1.000
_cell.length_c   1.000
_cell.angle_alpha   90.00
_cell.angle_beta   90.00
_cell.angle_gamma   90.00
#
_symmetry.space_group_name_H-M   'P 1'
#
loop_
_entity.id
_entity.type
_entity.pdbx_description
1 polymer ?
#
loop_
_entity_poly.entity_id
_entity_poly.type
_entity_poly.pdbx_seq_one_letter_code
_entity_poly.pdbx_strand_id
1 'polypeptide(L)'
;MGHNAGVTRLLDENALVRSSVVANCMMNRERSLSGSNGYGRELGMDVMAELTARAGRATPVRWLDVCCGSGRAPAEAAGLLTDRGLTGQVEITGLDLVDHFVRDSHSPSLRLISGSVNQWTPDSRFDLITCVHGLHYVGDKLGALSRIASWLTTDGLFIANFDPGSVRRADAVPIGRRLTAQLRARGFTYDSTRRRISRRGSAQPRFPYRYMGADDQAGPNYTGQPAVNSIYEPLP
;
A
#
# COMPACT_ATOMS: atom_id res chain seq x y z
N MET A 1 30.64 -25.35 11.90
CA MET A 1 30.03 -24.65 13.05
C MET A 1 29.51 -23.32 12.54
N GLY A 2 28.22 -23.26 12.21
CA GLY A 2 27.61 -22.10 11.57
C GLY A 2 27.15 -21.08 12.59
N HIS A 3 27.70 -19.86 12.54
CA HIS A 3 27.12 -18.72 13.23
C HIS A 3 25.82 -18.33 12.52
N ASN A 4 24.69 -18.74 13.07
CA ASN A 4 23.38 -18.14 12.78
C ASN A 4 23.36 -16.71 13.33
N ALA A 5 23.98 -15.78 12.60
CA ALA A 5 23.73 -14.35 12.77
C ALA A 5 22.48 -14.00 11.93
N GLY A 6 21.30 -14.38 12.41
CA GLY A 6 20.06 -14.28 11.65
C GLY A 6 18.88 -13.92 12.53
N VAL A 7 18.53 -12.63 12.55
CA VAL A 7 17.30 -12.02 13.08
C VAL A 7 17.02 -12.30 14.56
N THR A 8 17.48 -11.39 15.43
CA THR A 8 17.45 -11.56 16.89
C THR A 8 16.05 -11.48 17.50
N ARG A 9 15.02 -10.99 16.78
CA ARG A 9 13.60 -11.07 17.17
C ARG A 9 12.68 -10.66 16.01
N LEU A 10 11.76 -11.53 15.59
CA LEU A 10 10.68 -11.12 14.70
C LEU A 10 9.59 -10.38 15.48
N LEU A 11 9.14 -9.26 14.93
CA LEU A 11 8.04 -8.48 15.48
C LEU A 11 6.71 -9.00 14.92
N ASP A 12 5.76 -9.20 15.83
CA ASP A 12 4.35 -9.31 15.45
C ASP A 12 3.81 -7.93 15.01
N GLU A 13 2.58 -7.89 14.50
CA GLU A 13 1.96 -6.65 14.02
C GLU A 13 1.91 -5.57 15.10
N ASN A 14 1.53 -5.93 16.34
CA ASN A 14 1.38 -4.96 17.43
C ASN A 14 2.72 -4.35 17.84
N ALA A 15 3.78 -5.17 17.91
CA ALA A 15 5.13 -4.71 18.20
C ALA A 15 5.70 -3.87 17.05
N LEU A 16 5.45 -4.29 15.80
CA LEU A 16 5.92 -3.59 14.62
C LEU A 16 5.33 -2.18 14.50
N VAL A 17 4.03 -2.02 14.76
CA VAL A 17 3.34 -0.71 14.74
C VAL A 17 3.98 0.29 15.71
N ARG A 18 4.59 -0.19 16.80
CA ARG A 18 5.29 0.64 17.79
C ARG A 18 6.78 0.83 17.51
N SER A 19 7.32 0.22 16.45
CA SER A 19 8.74 0.38 16.13
C SER A 19 9.04 1.80 15.66
N SER A 20 10.26 2.28 15.91
CA SER A 20 10.67 3.60 15.45
C SER A 20 10.70 3.71 13.93
N VAL A 21 10.93 2.60 13.21
CA VAL A 21 10.92 2.55 11.74
C VAL A 21 9.53 2.77 11.18
N VAL A 22 8.51 2.15 11.78
CA VAL A 22 7.13 2.26 11.30
C VAL A 22 6.46 3.53 11.84
N ALA A 23 6.58 3.80 13.14
CA ALA A 23 5.94 4.95 13.78
C ALA A 23 6.48 6.30 13.27
N ASN A 24 7.76 6.35 12.87
CA ASN A 24 8.38 7.56 12.31
C ASN A 24 8.52 7.51 10.78
N CYS A 25 7.74 6.68 10.08
CA CYS A 25 7.79 6.65 8.62
C CYS A 25 7.42 8.03 8.03
N MET A 26 8.36 8.63 7.29
CA MET A 26 8.18 9.93 6.64
C MET A 26 7.91 9.81 5.13
N MET A 27 8.08 8.63 4.53
CA MET A 27 8.14 8.45 3.07
C MET A 27 6.86 8.86 2.33
N ASN A 28 5.68 8.66 2.93
CA ASN A 28 4.41 9.09 2.37
C ASN A 28 3.74 10.20 3.20
N ARG A 29 4.38 10.65 4.29
CA ARG A 29 3.72 11.48 5.30
C ARG A 29 3.18 12.79 4.74
N GLU A 30 3.96 13.48 3.91
CA GLU A 30 3.62 14.81 3.37
C GLU A 30 3.64 14.83 1.83
N ARG A 31 3.30 13.70 1.20
CA ARG A 31 3.27 13.64 -0.27
C ARG A 31 2.03 14.34 -0.82
N SER A 32 2.27 15.14 -1.85
CA SER A 32 1.21 15.78 -2.64
C SER A 32 0.67 14.85 -3.71
N LEU A 33 -0.50 15.18 -4.22
CA LEU A 33 -1.12 14.51 -5.36
C LEU A 33 -0.31 14.75 -6.65
N SER A 34 0.20 15.96 -6.83
CA SER A 34 0.94 16.39 -8.02
C SER A 34 2.34 16.97 -7.69
N GLY A 35 3.10 17.34 -8.73
CA GLY A 35 4.45 17.89 -8.61
C GLY A 35 5.57 16.84 -8.52
N SER A 36 6.78 17.29 -8.21
CA SER A 36 8.00 16.46 -8.18
C SER A 36 8.01 15.41 -7.06
N ASN A 37 7.21 15.63 -6.01
CA ASN A 37 6.93 14.70 -4.91
C ASN A 37 5.56 14.00 -5.07
N GLY A 38 4.93 14.15 -6.24
CA GLY A 38 3.55 13.76 -6.49
C GLY A 38 3.33 12.27 -6.75
N TYR A 39 2.10 11.81 -6.51
CA TYR A 39 1.66 10.44 -6.76
C TYR A 39 1.83 10.04 -8.22
N GLY A 40 1.63 10.98 -9.14
CA GLY A 40 1.82 10.78 -10.58
C GLY A 40 3.19 10.19 -10.93
N ARG A 41 4.24 10.65 -10.27
CA ARG A 41 5.61 10.16 -10.48
C ARG A 41 5.81 8.77 -9.91
N GLU A 42 5.37 8.53 -8.68
CA GLU A 42 5.61 7.27 -7.97
C GLU A 42 4.79 6.11 -8.53
N LEU A 43 3.56 6.40 -8.96
CA LEU A 43 2.64 5.41 -9.53
C LEU A 43 2.75 5.36 -11.05
N GLY A 44 3.32 6.38 -11.70
CA GLY A 44 3.33 6.53 -13.16
C GLY A 44 1.93 6.55 -13.77
N MET A 45 0.98 7.18 -13.06
CA MET A 45 -0.41 7.36 -13.43
C MET A 45 -0.91 8.68 -12.81
N ASP A 46 -1.63 9.48 -13.58
CA ASP A 46 -2.37 10.61 -13.04
C ASP A 46 -3.64 10.11 -12.34
N VAL A 47 -3.65 10.16 -11.01
CA VAL A 47 -4.77 9.73 -10.16
C VAL A 47 -6.03 10.54 -10.45
N MET A 48 -5.92 11.86 -10.66
CA MET A 48 -7.09 12.70 -10.94
C MET A 48 -7.70 12.41 -12.31
N ALA A 49 -6.86 12.16 -13.31
CA ALA A 49 -7.33 11.76 -14.63
C ALA A 49 -8.06 10.40 -14.56
N GLU A 50 -7.51 9.43 -13.82
CA GLU A 50 -8.14 8.12 -13.63
C GLU A 50 -9.51 8.24 -12.92
N LEU A 51 -9.59 9.02 -11.85
CA LEU A 51 -10.86 9.23 -11.11
C LEU A 51 -11.91 9.93 -11.98
N THR A 52 -11.51 10.97 -12.70
CA THR A 52 -12.43 11.73 -13.59
C THR A 52 -12.93 10.85 -14.73
N ALA A 53 -12.06 10.05 -15.35
CA ALA A 53 -12.43 9.13 -16.42
C ALA A 53 -13.41 8.05 -15.95
N ARG A 54 -13.25 7.55 -14.71
CA ARG A 54 -14.18 6.59 -14.10
C ARG A 54 -15.51 7.22 -13.72
N ALA A 55 -15.51 8.45 -13.22
CA ALA A 55 -16.72 9.16 -12.81
C ALA A 55 -17.67 9.38 -13.99
N GLY A 56 -17.14 9.52 -15.21
CA GLY A 56 -17.94 9.58 -16.44
C GLY A 56 -18.61 8.24 -16.84
N ARG A 57 -18.32 7.13 -16.15
CA ARG A 57 -18.84 5.78 -16.47
C ARG A 57 -19.69 5.18 -15.35
N ALA A 58 -19.36 5.46 -14.10
CA ALA A 58 -20.03 4.94 -12.93
C ALA A 58 -19.92 5.93 -11.77
N THR A 59 -20.96 6.00 -10.94
CA THR A 59 -21.00 6.89 -9.77
C THR A 59 -21.68 6.20 -8.58
N PRO A 60 -21.12 6.30 -7.36
CA PRO A 60 -19.86 6.95 -7.03
C PRO A 60 -18.64 6.07 -7.38
N VAL A 61 -17.56 6.68 -7.85
CA VAL A 61 -16.23 6.06 -7.96
C VAL A 61 -15.56 6.06 -6.60
N ARG A 62 -15.02 4.92 -6.18
CA ARG A 62 -14.38 4.79 -4.86
C ARG A 62 -12.88 4.67 -4.98
N TRP A 63 -12.17 5.57 -4.32
CA TRP A 63 -10.71 5.54 -4.17
C TRP A 63 -10.33 5.22 -2.73
N LEU A 64 -9.50 4.19 -2.55
CA LEU A 64 -8.77 3.94 -1.32
C LEU A 64 -7.29 4.26 -1.51
N ASP A 65 -6.75 5.12 -0.65
CA ASP A 65 -5.31 5.32 -0.55
C ASP A 65 -4.79 4.67 0.73
N VAL A 66 -3.98 3.63 0.57
CA VAL A 66 -3.45 2.81 1.67
C VAL A 66 -2.08 3.33 2.09
N CYS A 67 -1.89 3.45 3.40
CA CYS A 67 -0.77 4.12 4.04
C CYS A 67 -0.67 5.59 3.59
N CYS A 68 -1.77 6.34 3.63
CA CYS A 68 -1.90 7.67 3.03
C CYS A 68 -1.09 8.78 3.74
N GLY A 69 -0.32 8.47 4.78
CA GLY A 69 0.41 9.46 5.57
C GLY A 69 -0.56 10.43 6.25
N SER A 70 -0.30 11.74 6.13
CA SER A 70 -1.22 12.76 6.65
C SER A 70 -2.52 12.90 5.84
N GLY A 71 -2.73 12.09 4.79
CA GLY A 71 -3.90 12.20 3.93
C GLY A 71 -3.86 13.43 3.03
N ARG A 72 -2.69 14.06 2.87
CA ARG A 72 -2.51 15.27 2.05
C ARG A 72 -2.91 15.07 0.59
N ALA A 73 -2.42 14.03 -0.08
CA ALA A 73 -2.81 13.76 -1.48
C ALA A 73 -4.33 13.47 -1.63
N PRO A 74 -4.96 12.63 -0.80
CA PRO A 74 -6.42 12.52 -0.73
C PRO A 74 -7.17 13.85 -0.52
N ALA A 75 -6.68 14.71 0.37
CA ALA A 75 -7.25 16.03 0.64
C ALA A 75 -7.13 16.99 -0.55
N GLU A 76 -5.97 17.04 -1.20
CA GLU A 76 -5.74 17.83 -2.43
C GLU A 76 -6.69 17.35 -3.54
N ALA A 77 -6.88 16.04 -3.70
CA ALA A 77 -7.80 15.49 -4.68
C ALA A 77 -9.26 15.85 -4.38
N ALA A 78 -9.67 15.77 -3.12
CA ALA A 78 -11.03 16.12 -2.69
C ALA A 78 -11.35 17.59 -3.00
N GLY A 79 -10.38 18.50 -2.77
CA GLY A 79 -10.49 19.91 -3.14
C GLY A 79 -10.67 20.09 -4.65
N LEU A 80 -9.80 19.48 -5.46
CA LEU A 80 -9.87 19.56 -6.92
C LEU A 80 -11.16 18.96 -7.50
N LEU A 81 -11.71 17.91 -6.90
CA LEU A 81 -13.01 17.34 -7.31
C LEU A 81 -14.15 18.32 -7.02
N THR A 82 -14.08 19.02 -5.88
CA THR A 82 -15.05 20.06 -5.52
C THR A 82 -15.00 21.21 -6.52
N ASP A 83 -13.80 21.72 -6.83
CA ASP A 83 -13.60 22.81 -7.79
C ASP A 83 -14.10 22.45 -9.20
N ARG A 84 -14.09 21.17 -9.55
CA ARG A 84 -14.59 20.63 -10.83
C ARG A 84 -16.08 20.33 -10.84
N GLY A 85 -16.80 20.55 -9.73
CA GLY A 85 -18.22 20.20 -9.61
C GLY A 85 -18.49 18.69 -9.60
N LEU A 86 -17.49 17.88 -9.22
CA LEU A 86 -17.58 16.42 -9.14
C LEU A 86 -17.86 15.92 -7.71
N THR A 87 -18.29 16.81 -6.82
CA THR A 87 -18.71 16.46 -5.46
C THR A 87 -19.79 15.38 -5.49
N GLY A 88 -19.60 14.30 -4.72
CA GLY A 88 -20.51 13.15 -4.66
C GLY A 88 -20.36 12.14 -5.81
N GLN A 89 -19.58 12.45 -6.86
CA GLN A 89 -19.27 11.46 -7.90
C GLN A 89 -18.08 10.58 -7.54
N VAL A 90 -17.23 11.04 -6.62
CA VAL A 90 -16.07 10.31 -6.13
C VAL A 90 -16.07 10.31 -4.60
N GLU A 91 -15.87 9.14 -4.01
CA GLU A 91 -15.64 8.92 -2.58
C GLU A 91 -14.17 8.53 -2.38
N ILE A 92 -13.49 9.21 -1.46
CA ILE A 92 -12.08 9.01 -1.15
C ILE A 92 -11.95 8.52 0.29
N THR A 93 -11.26 7.41 0.48
CA THR A 93 -10.85 6.90 1.79
C THR A 93 -9.33 6.91 1.88
N GLY A 94 -8.77 7.66 2.82
CA GLY A 94 -7.37 7.51 3.21
C GLY A 94 -7.27 6.59 4.43
N LEU A 95 -6.43 5.57 4.35
CA LEU A 95 -6.13 4.67 5.46
C LEU A 95 -4.65 4.84 5.81
N ASP A 96 -4.35 5.22 7.04
CA ASP A 96 -2.97 5.21 7.55
C ASP A 96 -2.92 4.58 8.94
N LEU A 97 -1.75 4.10 9.34
CA LEU A 97 -1.57 3.50 10.65
C LEU A 97 -1.70 4.53 11.79
N VAL A 98 -1.26 5.77 11.55
CA VAL A 98 -1.19 6.81 12.58
C VAL A 98 -2.14 7.97 12.26
N ASP A 99 -2.82 8.48 13.28
CA ASP A 99 -3.71 9.65 13.18
C ASP A 99 -2.90 10.96 13.15
N HIS A 100 -2.21 11.19 12.04
CA HIS A 100 -1.49 12.44 11.77
C HIS A 100 -2.10 13.18 10.59
N PHE A 101 -3.42 13.09 10.46
CA PHE A 101 -4.13 13.63 9.33
C PHE A 101 -4.12 15.17 9.30
N VAL A 102 -4.09 15.72 8.09
CA VAL A 102 -4.28 17.14 7.86
C VAL A 102 -5.63 17.57 8.44
N ARG A 103 -5.61 18.58 9.32
CA ARG A 103 -6.79 18.95 10.14
C ARG A 103 -7.85 19.73 9.36
N ASP A 104 -7.49 20.32 8.22
CA ASP A 104 -8.31 21.34 7.56
C ASP A 104 -9.08 20.84 6.34
N SER A 105 -9.04 19.53 6.03
CA SER A 105 -9.80 18.97 4.89
C SER A 105 -11.16 18.45 5.34
N HIS A 106 -12.17 19.32 5.35
CA HIS A 106 -13.56 18.97 5.69
C HIS A 106 -14.40 18.62 4.45
N SER A 107 -13.82 17.96 3.44
CA SER A 107 -14.60 17.56 2.27
C SER A 107 -15.55 16.41 2.62
N PRO A 108 -16.84 16.47 2.27
CA PRO A 108 -17.75 15.35 2.46
C PRO A 108 -17.38 14.12 1.62
N SER A 109 -16.55 14.30 0.57
CA SER A 109 -16.03 13.22 -0.26
C SER A 109 -14.81 12.51 0.33
N LEU A 110 -14.25 12.99 1.45
CA LEU A 110 -13.03 12.44 2.05
C LEU A 110 -13.30 11.86 3.44
N ARG A 111 -12.88 10.61 3.64
CA ARG A 111 -12.81 9.96 4.95
C ARG A 111 -11.37 9.53 5.22
N LEU A 112 -10.78 10.00 6.32
CA LEU A 112 -9.48 9.55 6.80
C LEU A 112 -9.66 8.60 7.98
N ILE A 113 -8.99 7.45 7.95
CA ILE A 113 -9.16 6.35 8.90
C ILE A 113 -7.79 5.95 9.43
N SER A 114 -7.65 5.90 10.75
CA SER A 114 -6.48 5.31 11.39
C SER A 114 -6.67 3.81 11.60
N GLY A 115 -5.79 3.00 11.03
CA GLY A 115 -5.81 1.55 11.17
C GLY A 115 -4.76 0.84 10.31
N SER A 116 -4.38 -0.37 10.70
CA SER A 116 -3.50 -1.22 9.89
C SER A 116 -4.26 -1.82 8.70
N VAL A 117 -3.66 -1.80 7.51
CA VAL A 117 -4.16 -2.52 6.32
C VAL A 117 -4.36 -4.03 6.58
N ASN A 118 -3.61 -4.61 7.50
CA ASN A 118 -3.70 -6.02 7.85
C ASN A 118 -4.93 -6.34 8.71
N GLN A 119 -5.56 -5.33 9.33
CA GLN A 119 -6.68 -5.50 10.27
C GLN A 119 -7.97 -4.81 9.78
N TRP A 120 -7.85 -3.60 9.21
CA TRP A 120 -8.97 -2.82 8.74
C TRP A 120 -9.66 -3.49 7.55
N THR A 121 -10.99 -3.54 7.57
CA THR A 121 -11.82 -4.09 6.49
C THR A 121 -12.81 -3.03 6.04
N PRO A 122 -12.92 -2.76 4.73
CA PRO A 122 -13.90 -1.81 4.22
C PRO A 122 -15.30 -2.42 4.15
N ASP A 123 -16.31 -1.55 4.26
CA ASP A 123 -17.73 -1.90 4.04
C ASP A 123 -18.09 -1.98 2.55
N SER A 124 -17.19 -1.54 1.67
CA SER A 124 -17.42 -1.45 0.22
C SER A 124 -16.16 -1.73 -0.58
N ARG A 125 -16.35 -2.02 -1.88
CA ARG A 125 -15.25 -2.24 -2.83
C ARG A 125 -14.81 -0.93 -3.47
N PHE A 126 -13.59 -0.91 -4.01
CA PHE A 126 -12.95 0.27 -4.60
C PHE A 126 -12.62 0.09 -6.08
N ASP A 127 -12.82 1.15 -6.83
CA ASP A 127 -12.48 1.26 -8.25
C ASP A 127 -11.01 1.61 -8.46
N LEU A 128 -10.43 2.31 -7.48
CA LEU A 128 -9.00 2.61 -7.43
C LEU A 128 -8.48 2.34 -6.02
N ILE A 129 -7.37 1.62 -5.93
CA ILE A 129 -6.59 1.46 -4.72
C ILE A 129 -5.14 1.86 -5.01
N THR A 130 -4.61 2.81 -4.24
CA THR A 130 -3.20 3.24 -4.32
C THR A 130 -2.46 2.91 -3.03
N CYS A 131 -1.15 2.69 -3.12
CA CYS A 131 -0.28 2.62 -1.95
C CYS A 131 1.12 3.11 -2.32
N VAL A 132 1.38 4.39 -2.06
CA VAL A 132 2.68 5.02 -2.35
C VAL A 132 3.63 4.74 -1.21
N HIS A 133 4.65 3.93 -1.47
CA HIS A 133 5.69 3.48 -0.52
C HIS A 133 5.23 2.81 0.78
N GLY A 134 3.94 2.72 1.07
CA GLY A 134 3.42 2.16 2.31
C GLY A 134 3.82 0.71 2.56
N LEU A 135 3.88 -0.10 1.49
CA LEU A 135 4.26 -1.51 1.59
C LEU A 135 5.67 -1.73 2.18
N HIS A 136 6.55 -0.73 2.20
CA HIS A 136 7.87 -0.82 2.84
C HIS A 136 7.80 -0.97 4.37
N TYR A 137 6.69 -0.55 4.97
CA TYR A 137 6.49 -0.50 6.42
C TYR A 137 5.45 -1.51 6.92
N VAL A 138 4.70 -2.10 5.99
CA VAL A 138 3.74 -3.16 6.29
C VAL A 138 4.49 -4.43 6.70
N GLY A 139 4.07 -5.04 7.81
CA GLY A 139 4.57 -6.33 8.27
C GLY A 139 4.21 -7.45 7.32
N ASP A 140 2.94 -7.88 7.27
CA ASP A 140 2.49 -8.91 6.34
C ASP A 140 2.17 -8.34 4.94
N LYS A 141 3.21 -8.11 4.13
CA LYS A 141 3.07 -7.55 2.77
C LYS A 141 2.22 -8.44 1.84
N LEU A 142 2.38 -9.77 1.91
CA LEU A 142 1.62 -10.70 1.06
C LEU A 142 0.16 -10.77 1.51
N GLY A 143 -0.10 -10.79 2.83
CA GLY A 143 -1.44 -10.65 3.38
C GLY A 143 -2.11 -9.34 2.94
N ALA A 144 -1.41 -8.21 3.03
CA ALA A 144 -1.90 -6.92 2.57
C ALA A 144 -2.26 -6.94 1.07
N LEU A 145 -1.40 -7.49 0.21
CA LEU A 145 -1.70 -7.64 -1.22
C LEU A 145 -2.95 -8.49 -1.48
N SER A 146 -3.13 -9.58 -0.73
CA SER A 146 -4.34 -10.42 -0.81
C SER A 146 -5.60 -9.66 -0.38
N ARG A 147 -5.52 -8.90 0.70
CA ARG A 147 -6.63 -8.08 1.22
C ARG A 147 -7.00 -6.99 0.23
N ILE A 148 -6.03 -6.22 -0.24
CA ILE A 148 -6.22 -5.15 -1.23
C ILE A 148 -6.86 -5.69 -2.51
N ALA A 149 -6.37 -6.81 -3.05
CA ALA A 149 -6.98 -7.44 -4.23
C ALA A 149 -8.44 -7.84 -3.99
N SER A 150 -8.79 -8.22 -2.75
CA SER A 150 -10.15 -8.59 -2.38
C SER A 150 -11.09 -7.41 -2.23
N TRP A 151 -10.56 -6.19 -2.09
CA TRP A 151 -11.34 -4.96 -1.96
C TRP A 151 -11.61 -4.27 -3.29
N LEU A 152 -10.99 -4.71 -4.38
CA LEU A 152 -11.27 -4.14 -5.70
C LEU A 152 -12.68 -4.49 -6.17
N THR A 153 -13.26 -3.61 -6.98
CA THR A 153 -14.40 -3.92 -7.87
C THR A 153 -13.94 -4.86 -9.00
N THR A 154 -14.87 -5.37 -9.81
CA THR A 154 -14.55 -6.31 -10.91
C THR A 154 -13.60 -5.71 -11.95
N ASP A 155 -13.64 -4.40 -12.14
CA ASP A 155 -12.80 -3.60 -13.05
C ASP A 155 -11.89 -2.60 -12.32
N GLY A 156 -11.82 -2.72 -10.99
CA GLY A 156 -10.99 -1.87 -10.14
C GLY A 156 -9.51 -2.00 -10.45
N LEU A 157 -8.74 -0.96 -10.14
CA LEU A 157 -7.30 -0.93 -10.32
C LEU A 157 -6.60 -0.80 -8.96
N PHE A 158 -5.63 -1.66 -8.71
CA PHE A 158 -4.63 -1.46 -7.65
C PHE A 158 -3.28 -1.10 -8.26
N ILE A 159 -2.57 -0.13 -7.66
CA ILE A 159 -1.20 0.20 -7.98
C ILE A 159 -0.41 0.67 -6.75
N ALA A 160 0.81 0.16 -6.59
CA ALA A 160 1.65 0.47 -5.44
C ALA A 160 3.14 0.37 -5.75
N ASN A 161 3.97 1.01 -4.92
CA ASN A 161 5.39 0.71 -4.87
C ASN A 161 5.62 -0.59 -4.08
N PHE A 162 6.47 -1.47 -4.61
CA PHE A 162 6.74 -2.76 -3.99
C PHE A 162 8.17 -3.24 -4.28
N ASP A 163 8.85 -3.66 -3.21
CA ASP A 163 10.15 -4.32 -3.30
C ASP A 163 10.06 -5.80 -2.93
N PRO A 164 10.10 -6.72 -3.91
CA PRO A 164 10.16 -8.16 -3.67
C PRO A 164 11.38 -8.59 -2.84
N GLY A 165 12.44 -7.78 -2.79
CA GLY A 165 13.64 -8.05 -1.98
C GLY A 165 13.37 -7.98 -0.47
N SER A 166 12.34 -7.22 -0.07
CA SER A 166 11.91 -7.10 1.33
C SER A 166 11.08 -8.30 1.81
N VAL A 167 10.72 -9.22 0.92
CA VAL A 167 9.98 -10.45 1.26
C VAL A 167 10.97 -11.61 1.31
N ARG A 168 11.19 -12.12 2.52
CA ARG A 168 12.27 -13.05 2.84
C ARG A 168 11.74 -14.35 3.41
N ARG A 169 12.54 -15.40 3.23
CA ARG A 169 12.35 -16.69 3.87
C ARG A 169 12.75 -16.64 5.35
N ALA A 170 12.44 -17.69 6.10
CA ALA A 170 12.84 -17.84 7.50
C ALA A 170 14.36 -17.73 7.75
N ASP A 171 15.19 -18.06 6.75
CA ASP A 171 16.66 -17.86 6.78
C ASP A 171 17.10 -16.44 6.38
N ALA A 172 16.17 -15.49 6.35
CA ALA A 172 16.36 -14.11 5.94
C ALA A 172 16.84 -13.91 4.49
N VAL A 173 16.83 -14.96 3.64
CA VAL A 173 17.14 -14.82 2.21
C VAL A 173 15.91 -14.34 1.44
N PRO A 174 16.02 -13.34 0.53
CA PRO A 174 14.89 -12.93 -0.30
C PRO A 174 14.31 -14.12 -1.09
N ILE A 175 12.98 -14.20 -1.17
CA ILE A 175 12.32 -15.24 -1.99
C ILE A 175 12.68 -15.07 -3.48
N GLY A 176 12.96 -13.84 -3.90
CA GLY A 176 13.55 -13.53 -5.20
C GLY A 176 12.59 -13.77 -6.38
N ARG A 177 13.13 -14.31 -7.49
CA ARG A 177 12.38 -14.48 -8.75
C ARG A 177 11.14 -15.38 -8.61
N ARG A 178 11.16 -16.33 -7.67
CA ARG A 178 10.00 -17.20 -7.40
C ARG A 178 8.79 -16.39 -6.93
N LEU A 179 9.00 -15.35 -6.11
CA LEU A 179 7.93 -14.50 -5.63
C LEU A 179 7.27 -13.72 -6.78
N THR A 180 8.06 -13.11 -7.66
CA THR A 180 7.50 -12.35 -8.78
C THR A 180 6.77 -13.24 -9.79
N ALA A 181 7.23 -14.47 -10.01
CA ALA A 181 6.48 -15.47 -10.78
C ALA A 181 5.14 -15.83 -10.13
N GLN A 182 5.12 -16.01 -8.80
CA GLN A 182 3.90 -16.33 -8.07
C GLN A 182 2.89 -15.16 -8.01
N LEU A 183 3.37 -13.93 -7.92
CA LEU A 183 2.54 -12.71 -8.03
C LEU A 183 1.86 -12.67 -9.40
N ARG A 184 2.62 -12.91 -10.48
CA ARG A 184 2.07 -12.95 -11.86
C ARG A 184 1.04 -14.04 -12.05
N ALA A 185 1.30 -15.25 -11.53
CA ALA A 185 0.33 -16.36 -11.57
C ALA A 185 -0.98 -16.04 -10.84
N ARG A 186 -1.02 -15.00 -9.99
CA ARG A 186 -2.20 -14.53 -9.23
C ARG A 186 -2.82 -13.26 -9.81
N GLY A 187 -2.42 -12.87 -11.02
CA GLY A 187 -2.96 -11.73 -11.74
C GLY A 187 -2.34 -10.37 -11.37
N PHE A 188 -1.23 -10.35 -10.62
CA PHE A 188 -0.47 -9.11 -10.42
C PHE A 188 0.53 -8.88 -11.56
N THR A 189 0.71 -7.64 -11.96
CA THR A 189 1.83 -7.20 -12.79
C THR A 189 2.91 -6.57 -11.92
N TYR A 190 4.19 -6.76 -12.30
CA TYR A 190 5.32 -6.16 -11.60
C TYR A 190 6.31 -5.54 -12.59
N ASP A 191 6.51 -4.23 -12.48
CA ASP A 191 7.53 -3.45 -13.17
C ASP A 191 8.76 -3.35 -12.25
N SER A 192 9.80 -4.13 -12.56
CA SER A 192 11.04 -4.17 -11.77
C SER A 192 11.87 -2.89 -11.88
N THR A 193 11.78 -2.20 -13.02
CA THR A 193 12.54 -0.96 -13.26
C THR A 193 12.02 0.16 -12.39
N ARG A 194 10.68 0.27 -12.28
CA ARG A 194 10.04 1.31 -11.45
C ARG A 194 9.59 0.82 -10.08
N ARG A 195 9.85 -0.45 -9.73
CA ARG A 195 9.47 -1.08 -8.46
C ARG A 195 7.98 -0.92 -8.16
N ARG A 196 7.13 -1.16 -9.17
CA ARG A 196 5.67 -1.03 -9.05
C ARG A 196 4.98 -2.37 -9.22
N ILE A 197 4.01 -2.64 -8.35
CA ILE A 197 3.06 -3.74 -8.47
C ILE A 197 1.69 -3.18 -8.81
N SER A 198 0.93 -3.89 -9.63
CA SER A 198 -0.45 -3.52 -9.93
C SER A 198 -1.33 -4.73 -10.18
N ARG A 199 -2.64 -4.54 -10.11
CA ARG A 199 -3.66 -5.56 -10.38
C ARG A 199 -4.92 -4.91 -10.94
N ARG A 200 -5.61 -5.58 -11.86
CA ARG A 200 -6.97 -5.22 -12.30
C ARG A 200 -7.99 -6.25 -11.87
N GLY A 201 -9.11 -5.77 -11.36
CA GLY A 201 -10.25 -6.55 -10.88
C GLY A 201 -10.07 -7.13 -9.49
N SER A 202 -11.14 -7.75 -8.99
CA SER A 202 -11.17 -8.35 -7.66
C SER A 202 -10.61 -9.78 -7.67
N ALA A 203 -9.97 -10.18 -6.57
CA ALA A 203 -9.59 -11.57 -6.31
C ALA A 203 -9.26 -11.80 -4.84
N GLN A 204 -9.19 -13.06 -4.43
CA GLN A 204 -8.64 -13.47 -3.13
C GLN A 204 -7.40 -14.35 -3.35
N PRO A 205 -6.27 -13.78 -3.79
CA PRO A 205 -5.09 -14.57 -4.07
C PRO A 205 -4.56 -15.20 -2.78
N ARG A 206 -4.21 -16.50 -2.84
CA ARG A 206 -3.59 -17.22 -1.72
C ARG A 206 -2.14 -17.51 -2.02
N PHE A 207 -1.24 -16.99 -1.21
CA PHE A 207 0.20 -17.26 -1.34
C PHE A 207 0.57 -18.52 -0.57
N PRO A 208 1.50 -19.36 -1.07
CA PRO A 208 1.88 -20.61 -0.44
C PRO A 208 2.90 -20.36 0.69
N TYR A 209 2.62 -19.38 1.53
CA TYR A 209 3.51 -18.90 2.58
C TYR A 209 2.74 -18.58 3.85
N ARG A 210 3.35 -18.87 4.99
CA ARG A 210 2.93 -18.46 6.32
C ARG A 210 3.77 -17.27 6.77
N TYR A 211 3.14 -16.18 7.18
CA TYR A 211 3.83 -15.03 7.74
C TYR A 211 4.36 -15.36 9.14
N MET A 212 5.64 -15.06 9.38
CA MET A 212 6.34 -15.35 10.63
C MET A 212 6.55 -14.12 11.50
N GLY A 213 6.39 -12.92 10.93
CA GLY A 213 6.69 -11.65 11.56
C GLY A 213 7.60 -10.78 10.69
N ALA A 214 7.94 -9.63 11.23
CA ALA A 214 8.68 -8.59 10.57
C ALA A 214 10.03 -8.34 11.23
N ASP A 215 11.00 -7.94 10.44
CA ASP A 215 12.30 -7.45 10.89
C ASP A 215 12.39 -5.95 10.56
N ASP A 216 12.36 -5.11 11.60
CA ASP A 216 12.49 -3.65 11.51
C ASP A 216 13.94 -3.17 11.51
N GLN A 217 14.92 -4.09 11.62
CA GLN A 217 16.35 -3.80 11.50
C GLN A 217 16.89 -4.14 10.10
N ALA A 218 16.00 -4.26 9.11
CA ALA A 218 16.29 -4.61 7.73
C ALA A 218 17.29 -3.67 7.03
N GLY A 219 17.46 -2.46 7.56
CA GLY A 219 18.22 -1.39 6.93
C GLY A 219 17.39 -0.64 5.87
N PRO A 220 18.05 0.12 4.98
CA PRO A 220 17.37 0.96 4.03
C PRO A 220 16.75 0.18 2.87
N ASN A 221 15.57 0.63 2.40
CA ASN A 221 14.98 0.20 1.13
C ASN A 221 15.68 0.86 -0.08
N TYR A 222 15.16 0.62 -1.28
CA TYR A 222 15.70 1.18 -2.52
C TYR A 222 15.63 2.72 -2.61
N THR A 223 14.91 3.40 -1.72
CA THR A 223 14.90 4.87 -1.63
C THR A 223 15.83 5.40 -0.55
N GLY A 224 16.63 4.54 0.09
CA GLY A 224 17.57 4.91 1.15
C GLY A 224 16.93 5.11 2.53
N GLN A 225 15.64 4.81 2.69
CA GLN A 225 14.90 5.02 3.94
C GLN A 225 14.78 3.71 4.72
N PRO A 226 14.81 3.74 6.07
CA PRO A 226 14.57 2.55 6.88
C PRO A 226 13.27 1.86 6.47
N ALA A 227 13.27 0.53 6.44
CA ALA A 227 12.14 -0.26 6.02
C ALA A 227 12.05 -1.58 6.80
N VAL A 228 11.00 -2.34 6.54
CA VAL A 228 10.70 -3.60 7.20
C VAL A 228 10.86 -4.75 6.22
N ASN A 229 11.59 -5.79 6.62
CA ASN A 229 11.56 -7.08 5.94
C ASN A 229 10.39 -7.92 6.47
N SER A 230 9.64 -8.55 5.57
CA SER A 230 8.59 -9.49 5.92
C SER A 230 9.12 -10.91 5.82
N ILE A 231 9.05 -11.66 6.92
CA ILE A 231 9.60 -13.02 6.99
C ILE A 231 8.49 -14.05 6.83
N TYR A 232 8.73 -15.01 5.94
CA TYR A 232 7.77 -16.05 5.56
C TYR A 232 8.40 -17.44 5.57
N GLU A 233 7.56 -18.43 5.81
CA GLU A 233 7.87 -19.85 5.62
C GLU A 233 6.96 -20.46 4.55
N PRO A 234 7.44 -21.35 3.66
CA PRO A 234 6.56 -22.08 2.75
C PRO A 234 5.48 -22.86 3.50
N LEU A 235 4.27 -22.87 2.97
CA LEU A 235 3.27 -23.84 3.41
C LEU A 235 3.63 -25.25 2.89
N PRO A 236 3.29 -26.32 3.63
CA PRO A 236 3.45 -27.70 3.18
C PRO A 236 2.75 -27.99 1.85
#